data_AF-A0A5E5BYR3-F1
#
_entry.id   AF-A0A5E5BYR3-F1
#
_cell.length_a   1.000
_cell.length_b   1.000
_cell.length_c   1.000
_cell.angle_alpha   90.00
_cell.angle_beta   90.00
_cell.angle_gamma   90.00
#
_symmetry.space_group_name_H-M   'P 1'
#
loop_
_entity.id
_entity.type
_entity.pdbx_description
1 polymer ?
#
loop_
_entity_poly.entity_id
_entity_poly.type
_entity_poly.pdbx_seq_one_letter_code
_entity_poly.pdbx_strand_id
1 'polypeptide(L)'
;MKLQLDANNYEACPPYNEWLDERYSEQSGGTLDILGYQPRPSFVLFTMSPDTYEATFSDFTQQREEGIKESVCNQFPSPIAYYFYRFENGYESDLQRLHLLRDTWESVIDILHALAVAECRHRNIQVVDPLKFKDFFTDSVAKRLENIEGITTQLSAAGILPAVAKISPAATLAAMKELNQSRNAFSHSAAQSEAQARSWISECYVDVVEVLAELDGLEDIQIVRYLSQVDGTTLRCEIFKGHSSTRTIQNIKISHQQMLESAKYFQQGQMLVIADGLIFGLRPMVHFREDGVGHTTRLCIFRKTRGEDPDRRLEYEVIGEAVRHEESRKIFATEINELRGIFGLGAE
;
A
#
# COMPACT_ATOMS: atom_id res chain seq x y z
N MET A 1 -9.57 -12.93 1.91
CA MET A 1 -10.26 -14.17 2.39
C MET A 1 -10.10 -15.28 1.35
N LYS A 2 -9.62 -16.49 1.70
CA LYS A 2 -9.41 -17.56 0.69
C LYS A 2 -10.73 -17.91 0.00
N LEU A 3 -10.79 -17.75 -1.32
CA LEU A 3 -11.95 -18.12 -2.12
C LEU A 3 -12.13 -19.64 -2.07
N GLN A 4 -13.34 -20.07 -1.73
CA GLN A 4 -13.69 -21.48 -1.62
C GLN A 4 -15.04 -21.72 -2.30
N LEU A 5 -15.13 -22.83 -3.01
CA LEU A 5 -16.40 -23.33 -3.51
C LEU A 5 -17.12 -24.12 -2.42
N ASP A 6 -18.44 -24.09 -2.48
CA ASP A 6 -19.32 -25.00 -1.75
C ASP A 6 -20.28 -25.63 -2.75
N ALA A 7 -20.19 -26.96 -2.90
CA ALA A 7 -21.03 -27.72 -3.82
C ALA A 7 -22.53 -27.58 -3.55
N ASN A 8 -22.91 -27.13 -2.35
CA ASN A 8 -24.31 -26.95 -1.95
C ASN A 8 -24.73 -25.47 -1.83
N ASN A 9 -23.80 -24.53 -2.03
CA ASN A 9 -24.07 -23.11 -1.89
C ASN A 9 -23.44 -22.31 -3.03
N TYR A 10 -24.27 -22.00 -4.03
CA TYR A 10 -23.90 -21.15 -5.17
C TYR A 10 -23.31 -19.80 -4.75
N GLU A 11 -23.80 -19.20 -3.66
CA GLU A 11 -23.36 -17.90 -3.16
C GLU A 11 -22.08 -17.97 -2.30
N ALA A 12 -21.42 -19.14 -2.22
CA ALA A 12 -20.17 -19.29 -1.47
C ALA A 12 -19.00 -18.52 -2.11
N CYS A 13 -19.04 -18.29 -3.43
CA CYS A 13 -17.99 -17.55 -4.15
C CYS A 13 -18.58 -16.60 -5.22
N PRO A 14 -19.25 -15.50 -4.83
CA PRO A 14 -19.87 -14.56 -5.77
C PRO A 14 -18.92 -14.01 -6.85
N PRO A 15 -17.64 -13.68 -6.57
CA PRO A 15 -16.71 -13.21 -7.59
C PRO A 15 -16.46 -14.22 -8.72
N TYR A 16 -16.52 -15.52 -8.41
CA TYR A 16 -16.37 -16.56 -9.43
C TYR A 16 -17.60 -16.65 -10.33
N ASN A 17 -18.79 -16.50 -9.75
CA ASN A 17 -20.04 -16.46 -10.49
C ASN A 17 -20.09 -15.26 -11.45
N GLU A 18 -19.69 -14.09 -10.97
CA GLU A 18 -19.58 -12.87 -11.78
C GLU A 18 -18.60 -13.07 -12.94
N TRP A 19 -17.41 -13.62 -12.66
CA TRP A 19 -16.43 -13.92 -13.69
C TRP A 19 -16.96 -14.87 -14.78
N LEU A 20 -17.66 -15.95 -14.40
CA LEU A 20 -18.26 -16.88 -15.37
C LEU A 20 -19.32 -16.18 -16.25
N ASP A 21 -20.14 -15.32 -15.66
CA ASP A 21 -21.20 -14.60 -16.38
C ASP A 21 -20.63 -13.57 -17.34
N GLU A 22 -19.59 -12.83 -16.92
CA GLU A 22 -18.86 -11.87 -17.75
C GLU A 22 -18.18 -12.57 -18.92
N ARG A 23 -17.42 -13.65 -18.65
CA ARG A 23 -16.76 -14.46 -19.69
C ARG A 23 -17.75 -14.99 -20.72
N TYR A 24 -18.90 -15.49 -20.27
CA TYR A 24 -19.95 -15.93 -21.18
C TYR A 24 -20.47 -14.76 -22.03
N SER A 25 -20.73 -13.61 -21.41
CA SER A 25 -21.25 -12.42 -22.10
C SER A 25 -20.28 -11.89 -23.16
N GLU A 26 -18.98 -11.86 -22.85
CA GLU A 26 -17.91 -11.47 -23.78
C GLU A 26 -17.81 -12.43 -24.98
N GLN A 27 -17.90 -13.74 -24.75
CA GLN A 27 -17.76 -14.75 -25.80
C GLN A 27 -19.01 -14.90 -26.67
N SER A 28 -20.19 -14.80 -26.07
CA SER A 28 -21.47 -15.03 -26.76
C SER A 28 -22.09 -13.73 -27.31
N GLY A 29 -21.60 -12.56 -26.89
CA GLY A 29 -22.11 -11.27 -27.31
C GLY A 29 -23.44 -10.87 -26.66
N GLY A 30 -23.83 -11.50 -25.55
CA GLY A 30 -25.07 -11.20 -24.85
C GLY A 30 -25.35 -12.09 -23.64
N THR A 31 -26.55 -11.97 -23.08
CA THR A 31 -27.02 -12.83 -21.99
C THR A 31 -27.45 -14.19 -22.51
N LEU A 32 -27.42 -15.21 -21.64
CA LEU A 32 -28.01 -16.51 -21.94
C LEU A 32 -29.54 -16.34 -22.00
N ASP A 33 -30.17 -16.74 -23.10
CA ASP A 33 -31.62 -16.70 -23.28
C ASP A 33 -32.14 -18.11 -23.66
N ILE A 34 -33.01 -18.65 -22.81
CA ILE A 34 -33.68 -19.92 -23.01
C ILE A 34 -35.18 -19.64 -23.06
N LEU A 35 -35.72 -19.51 -24.27
CA LEU A 35 -37.16 -19.30 -24.51
C LEU A 35 -37.74 -18.08 -23.76
N GLY A 36 -36.97 -17.00 -23.63
CA GLY A 36 -37.34 -15.76 -22.94
C GLY A 36 -36.99 -15.74 -21.45
N TYR A 37 -36.44 -16.82 -20.91
CA TYR A 37 -35.84 -16.85 -19.57
C TYR A 37 -34.34 -16.57 -19.67
N GLN A 38 -33.84 -15.62 -18.88
CA GLN A 38 -32.44 -15.21 -18.88
C GLN A 38 -31.73 -15.57 -17.57
N PRO A 39 -31.37 -16.86 -17.37
CA PRO A 39 -30.62 -17.26 -16.19
C PRO A 39 -29.18 -16.76 -16.26
N ARG A 40 -28.54 -16.65 -15.09
CA ARG A 40 -27.09 -16.45 -14.98
C ARG A 40 -26.37 -17.72 -15.49
N PRO A 41 -25.46 -17.62 -16.48
CA PRO A 41 -24.66 -18.76 -16.95
C PRO A 41 -23.97 -19.54 -15.83
N SER A 42 -23.39 -18.84 -14.86
CA SER A 42 -22.78 -19.40 -13.65
C SER A 42 -23.74 -20.28 -12.85
N PHE A 43 -24.98 -19.82 -12.65
CA PHE A 43 -26.02 -20.58 -11.94
C PHE A 43 -26.42 -21.86 -12.70
N VAL A 44 -26.51 -21.78 -14.03
CA VAL A 44 -26.78 -22.95 -14.88
C VAL A 44 -25.65 -23.96 -14.79
N LEU A 45 -24.38 -23.51 -14.89
CA LEU A 45 -23.21 -24.36 -14.74
C LEU A 45 -23.17 -25.02 -13.36
N PHE A 46 -23.37 -24.25 -12.29
CA PHE A 46 -23.43 -24.77 -10.92
C PHE A 46 -24.48 -25.87 -10.76
N THR A 47 -25.67 -25.68 -11.33
CA THR A 47 -26.80 -26.61 -11.14
C THR A 47 -26.73 -27.83 -12.06
N MET A 48 -26.29 -27.63 -13.30
CA MET A 48 -26.42 -28.63 -14.37
C MET A 48 -25.12 -29.31 -14.75
N SER A 49 -23.97 -28.71 -14.42
CA SER A 49 -22.66 -29.32 -14.61
C SER A 49 -21.68 -28.94 -13.49
N PRO A 50 -21.90 -29.44 -12.27
CA PRO A 50 -21.04 -29.13 -11.11
C PRO A 50 -19.57 -29.46 -11.37
N ASP A 51 -19.28 -30.58 -12.03
CA ASP A 51 -17.91 -30.98 -12.38
C ASP A 51 -17.22 -29.93 -13.27
N THR A 52 -17.94 -29.34 -14.24
CA THR A 52 -17.40 -28.29 -15.10
C THR A 52 -17.22 -26.99 -14.31
N TYR A 53 -18.20 -26.65 -13.46
CA TYR A 53 -18.14 -25.48 -12.60
C TYR A 53 -16.96 -25.54 -11.62
N GLU A 54 -16.65 -26.71 -11.07
CA GLU A 54 -15.46 -26.90 -10.22
C GLU A 54 -14.17 -26.89 -11.05
N ALA A 55 -14.16 -27.54 -12.22
CA ALA A 55 -12.98 -27.61 -13.08
C ALA A 55 -12.50 -26.24 -13.58
N THR A 56 -13.42 -25.30 -13.86
CA THR A 56 -13.05 -23.95 -14.32
C THR A 56 -12.65 -23.01 -13.19
N PHE A 57 -12.76 -23.43 -11.93
CA PHE A 57 -12.37 -22.60 -10.80
C PHE A 57 -10.86 -22.37 -10.72
N SER A 58 -10.05 -23.35 -11.13
CA SER A 58 -8.59 -23.17 -11.21
C SER A 58 -8.22 -22.04 -12.16
N ASP A 59 -8.89 -21.98 -13.32
CA ASP A 59 -8.64 -20.96 -14.35
C ASP A 59 -9.00 -19.56 -13.83
N PHE A 60 -10.14 -19.44 -13.13
CA PHE A 60 -10.52 -18.21 -12.45
C PHE A 60 -9.48 -17.79 -11.40
N THR A 61 -9.06 -18.71 -10.53
CA THR A 61 -8.08 -18.39 -9.49
C THR A 61 -6.75 -17.94 -10.08
N GLN A 62 -6.27 -18.61 -11.14
CA GLN A 62 -5.05 -18.23 -11.84
C GLN A 62 -5.18 -16.85 -12.48
N GLN A 63 -6.26 -16.60 -13.21
CA GLN A 63 -6.47 -15.30 -13.87
C GLN A 63 -6.59 -14.17 -12.85
N ARG A 64 -7.32 -14.40 -11.75
CA ARG A 64 -7.42 -13.42 -10.66
C ARG A 64 -6.05 -13.12 -10.07
N GLU A 65 -5.26 -14.15 -9.80
CA GLU A 65 -3.89 -13.99 -9.28
C GLU A 65 -3.03 -13.18 -10.26
N GLU A 66 -3.05 -13.49 -11.56
CA GLU A 66 -2.33 -12.74 -12.59
C GLU A 66 -2.79 -11.28 -12.67
N GLY A 67 -4.09 -11.01 -12.57
CA GLY A 67 -4.65 -9.65 -12.54
C GLY A 67 -4.18 -8.85 -11.31
N ILE A 68 -4.15 -9.49 -10.14
CA ILE A 68 -3.60 -8.86 -8.92
C ILE A 68 -2.12 -8.57 -9.10
N LYS A 69 -1.34 -9.51 -9.65
CA LYS A 69 0.10 -9.28 -9.88
C LYS A 69 0.36 -8.11 -10.81
N GLU A 70 -0.39 -8.05 -11.92
CA GLU A 70 -0.26 -6.97 -12.90
C GLU A 70 -0.61 -5.62 -12.25
N SER A 71 -1.71 -5.56 -11.50
CA SER A 71 -2.08 -4.35 -10.76
C SER A 71 -0.99 -3.94 -9.76
N VAL A 72 -0.53 -4.85 -8.90
CA VAL A 72 0.50 -4.51 -7.89
C VAL A 72 1.79 -4.04 -8.56
N CYS A 73 2.22 -4.67 -9.65
CA CYS A 73 3.47 -4.28 -10.32
C CYS A 73 3.36 -2.92 -11.04
N ASN A 74 2.18 -2.54 -11.53
CA ASN A 74 2.04 -1.40 -12.43
C ASN A 74 1.31 -0.21 -11.80
N GLN A 75 0.37 -0.46 -10.89
CA GLN A 75 -0.55 0.52 -10.36
C GLN A 75 -0.26 0.94 -8.91
N PHE A 76 0.36 0.07 -8.10
CA PHE A 76 0.62 0.39 -6.70
C PHE A 76 1.77 1.40 -6.55
N PRO A 77 1.89 2.06 -5.38
CA PRO A 77 3.04 2.91 -5.07
C PRO A 77 4.37 2.19 -5.26
N SER A 78 5.36 2.87 -5.85
CA SER A 78 6.65 2.25 -6.22
C SER A 78 7.36 1.44 -5.12
N PRO A 79 7.34 1.82 -3.82
CA PRO A 79 7.97 1.00 -2.77
C PRO A 79 7.40 -0.42 -2.69
N ILE A 80 6.10 -0.58 -2.92
CA ILE A 80 5.42 -1.89 -2.86
C ILE A 80 5.65 -2.62 -4.18
N ALA A 81 5.36 -1.94 -5.29
CA ALA A 81 5.45 -2.50 -6.64
C ALA A 81 6.86 -2.99 -6.98
N TYR A 82 7.90 -2.27 -6.55
CA TYR A 82 9.29 -2.63 -6.79
C TYR A 82 9.66 -3.98 -6.13
N TYR A 83 9.37 -4.14 -4.83
CA TYR A 83 9.72 -5.38 -4.12
C TYR A 83 8.91 -6.57 -4.63
N PHE A 84 7.62 -6.35 -4.93
CA PHE A 84 6.78 -7.41 -5.45
C PHE A 84 7.22 -7.86 -6.85
N TYR A 85 7.54 -6.91 -7.73
CA TYR A 85 8.08 -7.21 -9.05
C TYR A 85 9.39 -8.00 -8.97
N ARG A 86 10.29 -7.61 -8.06
CA ARG A 86 11.55 -8.33 -7.81
C ARG A 86 11.31 -9.73 -7.24
N PHE A 87 10.30 -9.91 -6.38
CA PHE A 87 9.88 -11.21 -5.86
C PHE A 87 9.40 -12.16 -6.97
N GLU A 88 8.64 -11.65 -7.94
CA GLU A 88 8.13 -12.45 -9.06
C GLU A 88 9.21 -12.71 -10.14
N ASN A 89 10.03 -11.71 -10.46
CA ASN A 89 10.83 -11.71 -11.70
C ASN A 89 12.34 -11.51 -11.51
N GLY A 90 12.82 -11.14 -10.32
CA GLY A 90 14.17 -10.55 -10.15
C GLY A 90 14.93 -11.03 -8.92
N TYR A 91 14.82 -12.31 -8.58
CA TYR A 91 15.52 -12.96 -7.46
C TYR A 91 16.59 -13.95 -7.96
N GLU A 92 17.66 -14.10 -7.17
CA GLU A 92 18.80 -14.98 -7.43
C GLU A 92 18.76 -16.26 -6.58
N SER A 93 18.04 -16.23 -5.45
CA SER A 93 17.86 -17.38 -4.55
C SER A 93 16.49 -17.34 -3.86
N ASP A 94 16.02 -18.47 -3.33
CA ASP A 94 14.74 -18.54 -2.58
C ASP A 94 14.83 -17.73 -1.28
N LEU A 95 16.02 -17.63 -0.66
CA LEU A 95 16.22 -16.76 0.50
C LEU A 95 16.05 -15.28 0.13
N GLN A 96 16.65 -14.83 -0.97
CA GLN A 96 16.45 -13.47 -1.45
C GLN A 96 14.98 -13.23 -1.83
N ARG A 97 14.36 -14.20 -2.50
CA ARG A 97 12.95 -14.15 -2.86
C ARG A 97 12.06 -13.99 -1.62
N LEU A 98 12.29 -14.76 -0.56
CA LEU A 98 11.56 -14.62 0.70
C LEU A 98 11.75 -13.22 1.32
N HIS A 99 12.97 -12.68 1.28
CA HIS A 99 13.20 -11.30 1.74
C HIS A 99 12.44 -10.27 0.90
N LEU A 100 12.36 -10.42 -0.42
CA LEU A 100 11.59 -9.52 -1.29
C LEU A 100 10.09 -9.61 -1.02
N LEU A 101 9.55 -10.82 -0.76
CA LEU A 101 8.16 -10.99 -0.33
C LEU A 101 7.94 -10.25 0.99
N ARG A 102 8.89 -10.37 1.93
CA ARG A 102 8.84 -9.66 3.21
C ARG A 102 8.87 -8.14 3.01
N ASP A 103 9.79 -7.65 2.20
CA ASP A 103 9.96 -6.23 1.99
C ASP A 103 8.74 -5.62 1.25
N THR A 104 8.01 -6.43 0.48
CA THR A 104 6.72 -6.04 -0.14
C THR A 104 5.68 -5.67 0.90
N TRP A 105 5.32 -6.58 1.81
CA TRP A 105 4.28 -6.31 2.81
C TRP A 105 4.75 -5.31 3.88
N GLU A 106 6.04 -5.27 4.22
CA GLU A 106 6.57 -4.20 5.07
C GLU A 106 6.40 -2.84 4.41
N SER A 107 6.66 -2.74 3.11
CA SER A 107 6.45 -1.50 2.36
C SER A 107 4.97 -1.10 2.29
N VAL A 108 4.04 -2.05 2.26
CA VAL A 108 2.60 -1.76 2.39
C VAL A 108 2.34 -1.07 3.72
N ILE A 109 2.82 -1.63 4.82
CA ILE A 109 2.60 -1.06 6.16
C ILE A 109 3.25 0.31 6.28
N ASP A 110 4.45 0.49 5.73
CA ASP A 110 5.17 1.75 5.79
C ASP A 110 4.43 2.86 5.04
N ILE A 111 3.87 2.54 3.87
CA ILE A 111 3.05 3.48 3.10
C ILE A 111 1.77 3.82 3.87
N LEU A 112 1.03 2.82 4.35
CA LEU A 112 -0.20 3.06 5.11
C LEU A 112 0.07 3.87 6.39
N HIS A 113 1.17 3.58 7.10
CA HIS A 113 1.59 4.32 8.29
C HIS A 113 1.98 5.76 7.96
N ALA A 114 2.75 5.97 6.89
CA ALA A 114 3.09 7.30 6.39
C ALA A 114 1.84 8.10 6.02
N LEU A 115 0.87 7.48 5.33
CA LEU A 115 -0.41 8.09 5.00
C LEU A 115 -1.19 8.46 6.26
N ALA A 116 -1.35 7.55 7.21
CA ALA A 116 -2.10 7.79 8.44
C ALA A 116 -1.51 8.98 9.23
N VAL A 117 -0.18 8.99 9.44
CA VAL A 117 0.52 10.08 10.15
C VAL A 117 0.37 11.40 9.41
N ALA A 118 0.55 11.37 8.08
CA ALA A 118 0.48 12.58 7.27
C ALA A 118 -0.95 13.14 7.16
N GLU A 119 -1.96 12.29 7.03
CA GLU A 119 -3.37 12.68 7.04
C GLU A 119 -3.78 13.25 8.40
N CYS A 120 -3.40 12.59 9.50
CA CYS A 120 -3.64 13.09 10.85
C CYS A 120 -3.08 14.51 11.05
N ARG A 121 -1.85 14.74 10.59
CA ARG A 121 -1.22 16.06 10.58
C ARG A 121 -1.94 17.07 9.69
N HIS A 122 -2.36 16.65 8.50
CA HIS A 122 -3.08 17.51 7.56
C HIS A 122 -4.42 17.98 8.12
N ARG A 123 -5.18 17.07 8.73
CA ARG A 123 -6.46 17.35 9.40
C ARG A 123 -6.30 18.15 10.70
N ASN A 124 -5.08 18.24 11.23
CA ASN A 124 -4.74 18.94 12.46
C ASN A 124 -5.63 18.54 13.66
N ILE A 125 -5.88 17.24 13.79
CA ILE A 125 -6.69 16.69 14.89
C ILE A 125 -5.78 16.40 16.07
N GLN A 126 -6.23 16.79 17.27
CA GLN A 126 -5.51 16.49 18.50
C GLN A 126 -5.47 14.99 18.74
N VAL A 127 -4.27 14.45 18.86
CA VAL A 127 -4.02 13.04 19.15
C VAL A 127 -3.95 12.82 20.66
N VAL A 128 -4.72 11.85 21.14
CA VAL A 128 -4.81 11.49 22.56
C VAL A 128 -4.31 10.07 22.82
N ASP A 129 -4.18 9.70 24.10
CA ASP A 129 -3.82 8.34 24.52
C ASP A 129 -4.72 7.28 23.85
N PRO A 130 -4.18 6.09 23.52
CA PRO A 130 -2.86 5.59 23.89
C PRO A 130 -1.73 5.94 22.91
N LEU A 131 -1.99 6.74 21.86
CA LEU A 131 -0.98 7.13 20.88
C LEU A 131 0.04 8.08 21.51
N LYS A 132 1.32 7.85 21.21
CA LYS A 132 2.43 8.69 21.69
C LYS A 132 3.24 9.22 20.51
N PHE A 133 3.67 10.47 20.60
CA PHE A 133 4.47 11.12 19.56
C PHE A 133 5.70 10.30 19.13
N LYS A 134 6.42 9.71 20.09
CA LYS A 134 7.60 8.87 19.79
C LYS A 134 7.25 7.61 18.98
N ASP A 135 6.03 7.12 19.10
CA ASP A 135 5.59 5.89 18.44
C ASP A 135 5.37 6.12 16.93
N PHE A 136 5.18 7.37 16.49
CA PHE A 136 5.15 7.72 15.07
C PHE A 136 6.53 7.54 14.39
N PHE A 137 7.61 7.45 15.17
CA PHE A 137 8.96 7.24 14.68
C PHE A 137 9.53 5.88 15.10
N THR A 138 8.65 4.87 15.20
CA THR A 138 8.99 3.50 15.56
C THR A 138 9.60 2.71 14.40
N ASP A 139 10.44 1.74 14.73
CA ASP A 139 10.96 0.70 13.86
C ASP A 139 10.15 -0.61 13.93
N SER A 140 9.19 -0.71 14.85
CA SER A 140 8.33 -1.88 15.01
C SER A 140 7.16 -1.84 14.04
N VAL A 141 7.11 -2.83 13.14
CA VAL A 141 5.99 -3.03 12.22
C VAL A 141 4.66 -3.21 12.96
N ALA A 142 4.67 -3.93 14.10
CA ALA A 142 3.48 -4.09 14.93
C ALA A 142 2.98 -2.74 15.48
N LYS A 143 3.90 -1.88 15.93
CA LYS A 143 3.54 -0.54 16.42
C LYS A 143 3.05 0.37 15.27
N ARG A 144 3.57 0.22 14.05
CA ARG A 144 3.04 0.93 12.86
C ARG A 144 1.58 0.56 12.57
N LEU A 145 1.24 -0.73 12.65
CA LEU A 145 -0.15 -1.20 12.53
C LEU A 145 -1.05 -0.64 13.64
N GLU A 146 -0.59 -0.68 14.91
CA GLU A 146 -1.32 -0.05 16.04
C GLU A 146 -1.54 1.45 15.82
N ASN A 147 -0.55 2.16 15.26
CA ASN A 147 -0.67 3.58 14.95
C ASN A 147 -1.72 3.83 13.87
N ILE A 148 -1.76 3.02 12.79
CA ILE A 148 -2.74 3.16 11.71
C ILE A 148 -4.17 3.03 12.27
N GLU A 149 -4.41 2.00 13.09
CA GLU A 149 -5.71 1.78 13.73
C GLU A 149 -6.07 2.90 14.72
N GLY A 150 -5.12 3.29 15.57
CA GLY A 150 -5.33 4.34 16.55
C GLY A 150 -5.68 5.68 15.89
N ILE A 151 -4.96 6.05 14.83
CA ILE A 151 -5.22 7.27 14.06
C ILE A 151 -6.59 7.18 13.40
N THR A 152 -6.88 6.06 12.73
CA THR A 152 -8.17 5.83 12.06
C THR A 152 -9.34 5.95 13.03
N THR A 153 -9.21 5.38 14.22
CA THR A 153 -10.23 5.41 15.27
C THR A 153 -10.45 6.84 15.77
N GLN A 154 -9.39 7.60 16.01
CA GLN A 154 -9.49 8.98 16.49
C GLN A 154 -10.07 9.93 15.42
N LEU A 155 -9.69 9.75 14.14
CA LEU A 155 -10.28 10.50 13.03
C LEU A 155 -11.77 10.18 12.88
N SER A 156 -12.15 8.91 12.99
CA SER A 156 -13.56 8.47 12.95
C SER A 156 -14.37 9.03 14.11
N ALA A 157 -13.80 9.07 15.33
CA ALA A 157 -14.43 9.68 16.50
C ALA A 157 -14.64 11.20 16.34
N ALA A 158 -13.82 11.86 15.52
CA ALA A 158 -14.00 13.25 15.13
C ALA A 158 -14.97 13.45 13.94
N GLY A 159 -15.63 12.37 13.48
CA GLY A 159 -16.58 12.40 12.36
C GLY A 159 -15.93 12.44 10.98
N ILE A 160 -14.64 12.11 10.88
CA ILE A 160 -13.89 12.09 9.62
C ILE A 160 -13.65 10.64 9.21
N LEU A 161 -14.06 10.26 7.99
CA LEU A 161 -13.64 9.02 7.37
C LEU A 161 -12.28 9.26 6.69
N PRO A 162 -11.16 8.74 7.22
CA PRO A 162 -9.86 9.03 6.64
C PRO A 162 -9.60 8.19 5.40
N ALA A 163 -8.78 8.73 4.49
CA ALA A 163 -8.41 8.05 3.24
C ALA A 163 -7.78 6.68 3.54
N VAL A 164 -6.90 6.62 4.55
CA VAL A 164 -6.26 5.35 4.95
C VAL A 164 -7.26 4.27 5.38
N ALA A 165 -8.40 4.62 5.97
CA ALA A 165 -9.42 3.65 6.38
C ALA A 165 -10.23 3.09 5.21
N LYS A 166 -10.33 3.85 4.11
CA LYS A 166 -10.95 3.35 2.86
C LYS A 166 -10.05 2.33 2.18
N ILE A 167 -8.73 2.54 2.24
CA ILE A 167 -7.71 1.68 1.64
C ILE A 167 -7.48 0.42 2.49
N SER A 168 -7.36 0.58 3.80
CA SER A 168 -7.10 -0.53 4.73
C SER A 168 -8.20 -0.62 5.80
N PRO A 169 -9.34 -1.26 5.48
CA PRO A 169 -10.38 -1.54 6.46
C PRO A 169 -9.88 -2.37 7.64
N ALA A 170 -10.61 -2.35 8.76
CA ALA A 170 -10.21 -3.04 9.98
C ALA A 170 -9.97 -4.55 9.79
N ALA A 171 -10.74 -5.21 8.92
CA ALA A 171 -10.56 -6.62 8.60
C ALA A 171 -9.19 -6.89 7.93
N THR A 172 -8.82 -6.06 6.95
CA THR A 172 -7.54 -6.15 6.25
C THR A 172 -6.37 -5.84 7.18
N LEU A 173 -6.49 -4.85 8.08
CA LEU A 173 -5.48 -4.59 9.11
C LEU A 173 -5.31 -5.76 10.08
N ALA A 174 -6.39 -6.46 10.43
CA ALA A 174 -6.32 -7.68 11.24
C ALA A 174 -5.58 -8.80 10.50
N ALA A 175 -5.88 -9.04 9.22
CA ALA A 175 -5.18 -10.00 8.39
C ALA A 175 -3.66 -9.68 8.28
N MET A 176 -3.31 -8.40 8.12
CA MET A 176 -1.91 -7.95 8.11
C MET A 176 -1.20 -8.20 9.45
N LYS A 177 -1.91 -8.06 10.58
CA LYS A 177 -1.35 -8.38 11.91
C LYS A 177 -1.10 -9.87 12.07
N GLU A 178 -2.03 -10.71 11.64
CA GLU A 178 -1.86 -12.17 11.66
C GLU A 178 -0.66 -12.59 10.81
N LEU A 179 -0.55 -12.04 9.60
CA LEU A 179 0.59 -12.28 8.71
C LEU A 179 1.93 -11.84 9.33
N ASN A 180 1.96 -10.69 10.00
CA ASN A 180 3.13 -10.20 10.73
C ASN A 180 3.50 -11.10 11.93
N GLN A 181 2.51 -11.65 12.66
CA GLN A 181 2.75 -12.58 13.76
C GLN A 181 3.33 -13.90 13.26
N SER A 182 2.74 -14.47 12.21
CA SER A 182 3.27 -15.63 11.51
C SER A 182 4.72 -15.37 11.12
N ARG A 183 5.03 -14.29 10.39
CA ARG A 183 6.41 -13.90 10.02
C ARG A 183 7.38 -13.84 11.22
N ASN A 184 6.96 -13.23 12.33
CA ASN A 184 7.81 -13.10 13.52
C ASN A 184 8.27 -14.45 14.06
N ALA A 185 7.39 -15.45 14.07
CA ALA A 185 7.74 -16.81 14.48
C ALA A 185 8.90 -17.38 13.65
N PHE A 186 9.02 -16.96 12.38
CA PHE A 186 10.00 -17.49 11.42
C PHE A 186 11.26 -16.65 11.31
N SER A 187 11.22 -15.38 11.70
CA SER A 187 12.41 -14.52 11.77
C SER A 187 13.35 -14.87 12.93
N HIS A 188 12.87 -15.64 13.91
CA HIS A 188 13.67 -16.11 15.05
C HIS A 188 14.47 -17.39 14.78
N SER A 189 14.28 -18.06 13.63
CA SER A 189 15.12 -19.18 13.22
C SER A 189 16.40 -18.65 12.54
N ALA A 190 17.54 -18.77 13.22
CA ALA A 190 18.84 -18.39 12.66
C ALA A 190 19.10 -19.08 11.31
N ALA A 191 19.57 -18.31 10.32
CA ALA A 191 19.96 -18.72 8.96
C ALA A 191 19.04 -19.78 8.33
N GLN A 192 17.93 -19.33 7.74
CA GLN A 192 17.04 -20.22 6.98
C GLN A 192 17.78 -20.79 5.76
N SER A 193 17.62 -22.10 5.55
CA SER A 193 18.06 -22.76 4.32
C SER A 193 17.14 -22.43 3.14
N GLU A 194 17.64 -22.58 1.91
CA GLU A 194 16.86 -22.39 0.68
C GLU A 194 15.59 -23.26 0.64
N ALA A 195 15.66 -24.50 1.12
CA ALA A 195 14.51 -25.39 1.20
C ALA A 195 13.44 -24.88 2.18
N GLN A 196 13.86 -24.34 3.32
CA GLN A 196 12.94 -23.70 4.26
C GLN A 196 12.32 -22.46 3.63
N ALA A 197 13.12 -21.60 2.98
CA ALA A 197 12.61 -20.40 2.31
C ALA A 197 11.56 -20.71 1.23
N ARG A 198 11.72 -21.82 0.49
CA ARG A 198 10.73 -22.27 -0.50
C ARG A 198 9.42 -22.74 0.13
N SER A 199 9.48 -23.45 1.26
CA SER A 199 8.28 -23.82 2.03
C SER A 199 7.55 -22.57 2.51
N TRP A 200 8.31 -21.61 3.05
CA TRP A 200 7.78 -20.32 3.51
C TRP A 200 7.03 -19.57 2.44
N ILE A 201 7.64 -19.44 1.25
CA ILE A 201 7.00 -18.77 0.13
C ILE A 201 5.70 -19.50 -0.21
N SER A 202 5.72 -20.82 -0.35
CA SER A 202 4.52 -21.60 -0.67
C SER A 202 3.40 -21.43 0.36
N GLU A 203 3.75 -21.34 1.66
CA GLU A 203 2.79 -21.22 2.76
C GLU A 203 2.18 -19.81 2.86
N CYS A 204 3.00 -18.76 2.76
CA CYS A 204 2.56 -17.39 3.02
C CYS A 204 2.12 -16.64 1.75
N TYR A 205 2.53 -17.08 0.55
CA TYR A 205 2.31 -16.32 -0.67
C TYR A 205 0.83 -16.05 -0.94
N VAL A 206 -0.02 -17.06 -0.79
CA VAL A 206 -1.48 -16.92 -0.97
C VAL A 206 -2.03 -15.85 -0.04
N ASP A 207 -1.61 -15.84 1.24
CA ASP A 207 -2.10 -14.88 2.21
C ASP A 207 -1.61 -13.45 1.87
N VAL A 208 -0.38 -13.30 1.36
CA VAL A 208 0.14 -12.00 0.88
C VAL A 208 -0.66 -11.49 -0.32
N VAL A 209 -0.94 -12.35 -1.31
CA VAL A 209 -1.70 -11.97 -2.50
C VAL A 209 -3.12 -11.58 -2.13
N GLU A 210 -3.78 -12.31 -1.22
CA GLU A 210 -5.12 -11.94 -0.74
C GLU A 210 -5.12 -10.59 -0.02
N VAL A 211 -4.12 -10.31 0.82
CA VAL A 211 -3.99 -8.99 1.45
C VAL A 211 -3.76 -7.90 0.41
N LEU A 212 -2.93 -8.13 -0.61
CA LEU A 212 -2.71 -7.16 -1.69
C LEU A 212 -3.99 -6.91 -2.50
N ALA A 213 -4.81 -7.95 -2.72
CA ALA A 213 -6.09 -7.83 -3.40
C ALA A 213 -7.11 -6.99 -2.60
N GLU A 214 -7.10 -7.11 -1.27
CA GLU A 214 -7.94 -6.30 -0.38
C GLU A 214 -7.46 -4.84 -0.23
N LEU A 215 -6.28 -4.53 -0.75
CA LEU A 215 -5.67 -3.19 -0.73
C LEU A 215 -5.66 -2.53 -2.12
N ASP A 216 -6.62 -2.86 -2.96
CA ASP A 216 -6.81 -2.29 -4.30
C ASP A 216 -6.90 -0.75 -4.30
N GLY A 217 -7.41 -0.14 -3.23
CA GLY A 217 -7.39 1.31 -3.03
C GLY A 217 -5.99 1.94 -3.05
N LEU A 218 -4.91 1.16 -2.93
CA LEU A 218 -3.53 1.64 -3.14
C LEU A 218 -3.28 2.08 -4.59
N GLU A 219 -4.04 1.58 -5.57
CA GLU A 219 -3.91 1.93 -6.99
C GLU A 219 -4.21 3.41 -7.27
N ASP A 220 -5.10 3.99 -6.46
CA ASP A 220 -5.57 5.37 -6.55
C ASP A 220 -4.66 6.37 -5.82
N ILE A 221 -3.69 5.88 -5.05
CA ILE A 221 -2.76 6.71 -4.31
C ILE A 221 -1.62 7.14 -5.22
N GLN A 222 -1.38 8.45 -5.28
CA GLN A 222 -0.24 9.00 -6.01
C GLN A 222 0.77 9.59 -5.04
N ILE A 223 1.90 8.92 -4.88
CA ILE A 223 3.09 9.50 -4.24
C ILE A 223 3.82 10.32 -5.28
N VAL A 224 4.03 11.60 -4.98
CA VAL A 224 4.61 12.54 -5.94
C VAL A 224 5.65 13.45 -5.30
N ARG A 225 6.63 13.87 -6.10
CA ARG A 225 7.53 14.96 -5.75
C ARG A 225 7.09 16.22 -6.50
N TYR A 226 6.74 17.25 -5.76
CA TYR A 226 6.36 18.53 -6.36
C TYR A 226 7.59 19.23 -6.96
N LEU A 227 7.52 19.59 -8.24
CA LEU A 227 8.60 20.26 -8.95
C LEU A 227 8.33 21.76 -9.11
N SER A 228 7.13 22.10 -9.58
CA SER A 228 6.71 23.49 -9.83
C SER A 228 5.20 23.58 -10.01
N GLN A 229 4.68 24.80 -10.03
CA GLN A 229 3.29 25.09 -10.38
C GLN A 229 3.23 25.68 -11.79
N VAL A 230 2.42 25.08 -12.67
CA VAL A 230 2.26 25.53 -14.07
C VAL A 230 1.32 26.72 -14.13
N ASP A 231 0.21 26.64 -13.37
CA ASP A 231 -0.81 27.68 -13.20
C ASP A 231 -1.50 27.50 -11.84
N GLY A 232 -2.49 28.34 -11.52
CA GLY A 232 -3.19 28.33 -10.22
C GLY A 232 -3.79 26.97 -9.78
N THR A 233 -4.00 26.03 -10.70
CA THR A 233 -4.66 24.74 -10.45
C THR A 233 -3.95 23.55 -11.09
N THR A 234 -2.74 23.73 -11.60
CA THR A 234 -1.97 22.68 -12.27
C THR A 234 -0.60 22.54 -11.66
N LEU A 235 -0.34 21.40 -11.02
CA LEU A 235 0.93 21.05 -10.41
C LEU A 235 1.78 20.24 -11.40
N ARG A 236 3.06 20.56 -11.53
CA ARG A 236 4.03 19.73 -12.24
C ARG A 236 4.76 18.86 -11.23
N CYS A 237 4.57 17.55 -11.34
CA CYS A 237 5.01 16.58 -10.35
C CYS A 237 5.78 15.43 -11.01
N GLU A 238 6.76 14.89 -10.28
CA GLU A 238 7.35 13.59 -10.58
C GLU A 238 6.56 12.51 -9.84
N ILE A 239 6.16 11.45 -10.53
CA ILE A 239 5.24 10.40 -10.04
C ILE A 239 6.03 9.14 -9.70
N PHE A 240 5.69 8.52 -8.56
CA PHE A 240 6.25 7.25 -8.12
C PHE A 240 5.18 6.18 -8.05
N LYS A 241 4.93 5.55 -9.20
CA LYS A 241 3.90 4.53 -9.40
C LYS A 241 4.46 3.37 -10.21
N GLY A 242 4.14 2.15 -9.82
CA GLY A 242 4.64 0.92 -10.42
C GLY A 242 6.12 0.64 -10.13
N HIS A 243 6.60 -0.49 -10.65
CA HIS A 243 7.94 -1.03 -10.41
C HIS A 243 9.05 -0.34 -11.21
N SER A 244 8.70 0.44 -12.24
CA SER A 244 9.68 1.11 -13.11
C SER A 244 10.45 2.19 -12.34
N SER A 245 11.77 2.22 -12.54
CA SER A 245 12.63 3.30 -12.01
C SER A 245 12.71 4.51 -12.93
N THR A 246 11.89 4.53 -13.99
CA THR A 246 11.90 5.61 -14.98
C THR A 246 11.24 6.86 -14.42
N ARG A 247 11.96 7.98 -14.48
CA ARG A 247 11.44 9.29 -14.08
C ARG A 247 10.23 9.66 -14.92
N THR A 248 9.07 9.75 -14.28
CA THR A 248 7.80 10.11 -14.92
C THR A 248 7.33 11.46 -14.39
N ILE A 249 7.25 12.48 -15.25
CA ILE A 249 6.77 13.81 -14.89
C ILE A 249 5.38 14.02 -15.51
N GLN A 250 4.41 14.42 -14.69
CA GLN A 250 3.04 14.67 -15.13
C GLN A 250 2.53 16.01 -14.59
N ASN A 251 1.60 16.61 -15.34
CA ASN A 251 0.84 17.75 -14.88
C ASN A 251 -0.46 17.26 -14.25
N ILE A 252 -0.63 17.51 -12.96
CA ILE A 252 -1.79 17.09 -12.18
C ILE A 252 -2.72 18.29 -12.00
N LYS A 253 -3.96 18.15 -12.45
CA LYS A 253 -5.00 19.15 -12.23
C LYS A 253 -5.60 18.97 -10.84
N ILE A 254 -5.76 20.08 -10.13
CA ILE A 254 -6.34 20.12 -8.79
C ILE A 254 -7.50 21.13 -8.78
N SER A 255 -8.44 20.95 -7.86
CA SER A 255 -9.50 21.92 -7.63
C SER A 255 -8.96 23.17 -6.93
N HIS A 256 -9.69 24.28 -7.03
CA HIS A 256 -9.35 25.50 -6.28
C HIS A 256 -9.36 25.24 -4.76
N GLN A 257 -10.25 24.37 -4.28
CA GLN A 257 -10.31 24.00 -2.87
C GLN A 257 -9.04 23.25 -2.43
N GLN A 258 -8.62 22.25 -3.22
CA GLN A 258 -7.36 21.52 -2.98
C GLN A 258 -6.16 22.47 -2.99
N MET A 259 -6.15 23.47 -3.86
CA MET A 259 -5.10 24.49 -3.86
C MET A 259 -5.04 25.17 -2.48
N LEU A 260 -6.16 25.70 -2.00
CA LEU A 260 -6.21 26.47 -0.76
C LEU A 260 -5.83 25.62 0.47
N GLU A 261 -6.33 24.40 0.55
CA GLU A 261 -6.11 23.50 1.69
C GLU A 261 -4.67 22.96 1.75
N SER A 262 -4.02 22.85 0.59
CA SER A 262 -2.72 22.19 0.45
C SER A 262 -1.57 23.13 0.07
N ALA A 263 -1.85 24.44 -0.07
CA ALA A 263 -0.89 25.45 -0.52
C ALA A 263 0.44 25.42 0.25
N LYS A 264 0.39 25.15 1.56
CA LYS A 264 1.58 25.08 2.42
C LYS A 264 2.59 24.00 2.00
N TYR A 265 2.15 22.99 1.25
CA TYR A 265 3.00 21.89 0.79
C TYR A 265 3.61 22.13 -0.60
N PHE A 266 3.20 23.17 -1.34
CA PHE A 266 3.66 23.42 -2.71
C PHE A 266 5.02 24.15 -2.74
N GLN A 267 6.02 23.52 -2.14
CA GLN A 267 7.40 23.99 -2.14
C GLN A 267 8.27 23.00 -2.94
N GLN A 268 9.19 23.53 -3.74
CA GLN A 268 10.02 22.70 -4.61
C GLN A 268 10.70 21.55 -3.85
N GLY A 269 10.52 20.33 -4.35
CA GLY A 269 11.07 19.11 -3.74
C GLY A 269 10.23 18.52 -2.61
N GLN A 270 9.07 19.08 -2.25
CA GLN A 270 8.19 18.45 -1.27
C GLN A 270 7.66 17.11 -1.77
N MET A 271 7.66 16.11 -0.89
CA MET A 271 7.01 14.83 -1.13
C MET A 271 5.55 14.93 -0.70
N LEU A 272 4.64 14.69 -1.64
CA LEU A 272 3.20 14.77 -1.44
C LEU A 272 2.56 13.42 -1.70
N VAL A 273 1.37 13.23 -1.15
CA VAL A 273 0.44 12.20 -1.57
C VAL A 273 -0.85 12.86 -2.05
N ILE A 274 -1.43 12.29 -3.10
CA ILE A 274 -2.79 12.58 -3.55
C ILE A 274 -3.61 11.32 -3.30
N ALA A 275 -4.60 11.44 -2.43
CA ALA A 275 -5.47 10.33 -2.04
C ALA A 275 -6.85 10.87 -1.64
N ASP A 276 -7.92 10.24 -2.11
CA ASP A 276 -9.31 10.58 -1.76
C ASP A 276 -9.65 12.08 -1.92
N GLY A 277 -9.13 12.71 -2.97
CA GLY A 277 -9.33 14.14 -3.21
C GLY A 277 -8.56 15.07 -2.29
N LEU A 278 -7.66 14.56 -1.44
CA LEU A 278 -6.79 15.36 -0.57
C LEU A 278 -5.36 15.41 -1.11
N ILE A 279 -4.63 16.46 -0.75
CA ILE A 279 -3.20 16.59 -1.05
C ILE A 279 -2.47 16.99 0.22
N PHE A 280 -1.52 16.17 0.66
CA PHE A 280 -0.76 16.48 1.87
C PHE A 280 0.68 15.97 1.82
N GLY A 281 1.55 16.61 2.60
CA GLY A 281 2.97 16.28 2.63
C GLY A 281 3.25 14.96 3.35
N LEU A 282 4.12 14.13 2.78
CA LEU A 282 4.55 12.85 3.38
C LEU A 282 5.82 12.96 4.23
N ARG A 283 6.55 14.08 4.16
CA ARG A 283 7.72 14.31 5.02
C ARG A 283 7.30 14.39 6.48
N PRO A 284 8.06 13.81 7.43
CA PRO A 284 9.35 13.14 7.23
C PRO A 284 9.28 11.64 6.91
N MET A 285 8.10 11.03 6.83
CA MET A 285 7.95 9.57 6.65
C MET A 285 8.44 9.09 5.28
N VAL A 286 8.19 9.88 4.23
CA VAL A 286 8.71 9.65 2.88
C VAL A 286 9.58 10.83 2.46
N HIS A 287 10.76 10.51 1.94
CA HIS A 287 11.74 11.45 1.42
C HIS A 287 12.22 11.00 0.04
N PHE A 288 13.13 11.76 -0.56
CA PHE A 288 13.75 11.41 -1.83
C PHE A 288 15.24 11.73 -1.78
N ARG A 289 16.00 11.07 -2.65
CA ARG A 289 17.41 11.38 -2.92
C ARG A 289 17.61 11.43 -4.42
N GLU A 290 18.39 12.40 -4.88
CA GLU A 290 18.87 12.42 -6.27
C GLU A 290 20.20 11.67 -6.34
N ASP A 291 20.41 10.95 -7.44
CA ASP A 291 21.76 10.49 -7.77
C ASP A 291 22.70 11.71 -7.97
N GLY A 292 24.01 11.51 -7.82
CA GLY A 292 25.00 12.60 -7.90
C GLY A 292 25.07 13.30 -9.26
N VAL A 293 24.28 12.86 -10.25
CA VAL A 293 24.19 13.43 -11.61
C VAL A 293 22.82 14.07 -11.87
N GLY A 294 21.86 13.95 -10.94
CA GLY A 294 20.52 14.52 -11.02
C GLY A 294 19.58 13.85 -12.03
N HIS A 295 19.92 12.65 -12.52
CA HIS A 295 19.16 11.95 -13.55
C HIS A 295 18.10 11.01 -12.97
N THR A 296 18.37 10.42 -11.80
CA THR A 296 17.46 9.48 -11.14
C THR A 296 17.10 9.98 -9.74
N THR A 297 15.80 10.09 -9.48
CA THR A 297 15.29 10.29 -8.12
C THR A 297 14.96 8.94 -7.51
N ARG A 298 15.46 8.68 -6.31
CA ARG A 298 15.12 7.51 -5.50
C ARG A 298 14.18 7.91 -4.38
N LEU A 299 13.13 7.12 -4.15
CA LEU A 299 12.30 7.25 -2.97
C LEU A 299 13.02 6.71 -1.74
N CYS A 300 12.81 7.38 -0.62
CA CYS A 300 13.37 7.03 0.67
C CYS A 300 12.22 6.83 1.68
N ILE A 301 12.11 5.65 2.29
CA ILE A 301 11.06 5.33 3.28
C ILE A 301 11.65 5.28 4.68
N PHE A 302 11.01 5.95 5.64
CA PHE A 302 11.47 5.99 7.02
C PHE A 302 11.46 4.61 7.69
N ARG A 303 12.56 4.28 8.37
CA ARG A 303 12.75 2.97 9.00
C ARG A 303 12.89 3.09 10.50
N LYS A 304 13.76 3.97 10.98
CA LYS A 304 13.96 4.15 12.42
C LYS A 304 14.63 5.46 12.76
N THR A 305 14.60 5.81 14.03
CA THR A 305 15.44 6.86 14.58
C THR A 305 16.77 6.28 15.07
N ARG A 306 17.86 7.05 14.95
CA ARG A 306 19.17 6.71 15.51
C ARG A 306 19.74 7.88 16.31
N GLY A 307 20.61 7.56 17.26
CA GLY A 307 21.28 8.56 18.10
C GLY A 307 20.40 9.11 19.22
N GLU A 308 20.99 10.00 20.01
CA GLU A 308 20.34 10.66 21.14
C GLU A 308 20.10 12.14 20.86
N ASP A 309 19.20 12.77 21.63
CA ASP A 309 19.02 14.21 21.56
C ASP A 309 20.34 14.93 21.93
N PRO A 310 20.69 16.03 21.24
CA PRO A 310 19.93 16.76 20.21
C PRO A 310 20.19 16.30 18.76
N ASP A 311 21.03 15.28 18.56
CA ASP A 311 21.51 14.84 17.25
C ASP A 311 20.76 13.59 16.73
N ARG A 312 19.54 13.35 17.22
CA ARG A 312 18.71 12.24 16.74
C ARG A 312 18.51 12.38 15.22
N ARG A 313 18.80 11.30 14.48
CA ARG A 313 18.69 11.20 13.02
C ARG A 313 17.55 10.30 12.60
N LEU A 314 17.05 10.52 11.40
CA LEU A 314 16.08 9.66 10.75
C LEU A 314 16.82 8.77 9.74
N GLU A 315 16.74 7.45 9.92
CA GLU A 315 17.27 6.48 8.97
C GLU A 315 16.17 6.09 7.97
N TYR A 316 16.51 6.12 6.70
CA TYR A 316 15.68 5.78 5.57
C TYR A 316 16.23 4.56 4.83
N GLU A 317 15.33 3.77 4.24
CA GLU A 317 15.64 2.86 3.16
C GLU A 317 15.59 3.58 1.83
N VAL A 318 16.59 3.39 0.97
CA VAL A 318 16.52 3.84 -0.42
C VAL A 318 15.88 2.73 -1.26
N ILE A 319 14.69 2.99 -1.81
CA ILE A 319 13.98 1.99 -2.60
C ILE A 319 14.78 1.65 -3.86
N GLY A 320 15.01 0.35 -4.06
CA GLY A 320 15.80 -0.17 -5.16
C GLY A 320 17.29 -0.29 -4.90
N GLU A 321 17.77 0.14 -3.74
CA GLU A 321 19.17 0.05 -3.36
C GLU A 321 19.30 -0.66 -2.01
N ALA A 322 20.31 -1.52 -1.85
CA ALA A 322 20.62 -2.14 -0.56
C ALA A 322 21.35 -1.17 0.38
N VAL A 323 20.89 0.08 0.45
CA VAL A 323 21.56 1.21 1.12
C VAL A 323 20.60 1.88 2.10
N ARG A 324 21.14 2.18 3.28
CA ARG A 324 20.49 3.04 4.28
C ARG A 324 21.03 4.46 4.16
N HIS A 325 20.14 5.43 4.31
CA HIS A 325 20.49 6.84 4.29
C HIS A 325 20.06 7.50 5.60
N GLU A 326 20.92 8.32 6.19
CA GLU A 326 20.60 9.05 7.41
C GLU A 326 20.43 10.53 7.10
N GLU A 327 19.35 11.12 7.62
CA GLU A 327 19.15 12.57 7.58
C GLU A 327 19.04 13.18 8.97
N SER A 328 19.51 14.42 9.07
CA SER A 328 19.33 15.19 10.30
C SER A 328 17.86 15.50 10.50
N ARG A 329 17.34 15.23 11.70
CA ARG A 329 15.97 15.54 12.09
C ARG A 329 15.65 17.05 11.97
N LYS A 330 16.68 17.92 12.07
CA LYS A 330 16.57 19.38 11.89
C LYS A 330 16.07 19.78 10.50
N ILE A 331 16.33 18.99 9.46
CA ILE A 331 15.87 19.25 8.09
C ILE A 331 14.34 19.11 7.97
N PHE A 332 13.73 18.42 8.93
CA PHE A 332 12.28 18.19 9.02
C PHE A 332 11.65 18.91 10.22
N ALA A 333 12.30 19.95 10.75
CA ALA A 333 11.85 20.62 11.97
C ALA A 333 10.42 21.15 11.85
N THR A 334 10.03 21.69 10.69
CA THR A 334 8.67 22.17 10.45
C THR A 334 7.67 21.03 10.57
N GLU A 335 7.87 19.94 9.84
CA GLU A 335 6.95 18.80 9.83
C GLU A 335 6.88 18.11 11.19
N ILE A 336 8.01 18.04 11.91
CA ILE A 336 8.10 17.48 13.24
C ILE A 336 7.38 18.36 14.26
N ASN A 337 7.52 19.68 14.18
CA ASN A 337 6.83 20.60 15.07
C ASN A 337 5.32 20.59 14.83
N GLU A 338 4.86 20.46 13.58
CA GLU A 338 3.44 20.21 13.28
C GLU A 338 2.95 18.91 13.93
N LEU A 339 3.72 17.82 13.82
CA LEU A 339 3.40 16.55 14.48
C LEU A 339 3.44 16.66 16.01
N ARG A 340 4.35 17.44 16.60
CA ARG A 340 4.37 17.68 18.05
C ARG A 340 3.13 18.46 18.49
N GLY A 341 2.71 19.44 17.69
CA GLY A 341 1.53 20.27 17.95
C GLY A 341 0.24 19.46 18.09
N ILE A 342 0.03 18.44 17.27
CA ILE A 342 -1.17 17.57 17.38
C ILE A 342 -1.19 16.74 18.68
N PHE A 343 -0.04 16.53 19.34
CA PHE A 343 0.02 15.91 20.68
C PHE A 343 -0.01 16.94 21.82
N GLY A 344 -0.20 18.23 21.52
CA GLY A 344 -0.09 19.31 22.51
C GLY A 344 1.34 19.52 23.05
N LEU A 345 2.35 19.05 22.31
CA LEU A 345 3.75 19.22 22.68
C LEU A 345 4.27 20.54 22.09
N GLY A 346 5.09 21.28 22.86
CA GLY A 346 5.77 22.48 22.36
C GLY A 346 6.78 22.15 21.26
N ALA A 347 7.19 23.17 20.48
CA ALA A 347 8.22 23.02 19.46
C ALA A 347 9.56 22.51 20.06
N GLU A 348 10.30 21.76 19.25
CA GLU A 348 11.65 21.27 19.58
C GLU A 348 12.73 22.35 19.55
#